data_AF-A0A3N0XU20-F1
#
_entry.id   AF-A0A3N0XU20-F1
#
_cell.length_a   1.000
_cell.length_b   1.000
_cell.length_c   1.000
_cell.angle_alpha   90.00
_cell.angle_beta   90.00
_cell.angle_gamma   90.00
#
_symmetry.space_group_name_H-M   'P 1'
#
loop_
_entity.id
_entity.type
_entity.pdbx_description
1 polymer ?
#
loop_
_entity_poly.entity_id
_entity_poly.type
_entity_poly.pdbx_seq_one_letter_code
_entity_poly.pdbx_strand_id
1 'polypeptide(L)'
;MYHPGGHLAVVLFLLVLVSMSTENNIIRWCTVSDAEEQKCLDLAGNATARNIRGHLLCVRGQSPTDCMKQIKNGTADASTMYADEIYTAGFCYGLDVAVGESYNGVDGINYYVVALARTSSSDLSLLEMHERSSCHPGMRTTVGWTVPIGFLVNTSQISVDEQCNFPHAVGDFFGYSCVPGVKDPEHDPKGNNPRNLCEACIGDENDRHICANNPRERHFGEAGALRCVAENLGDVAFVKHTTVFDNMQGKNQESWALDLELEDLKLLCPDGSEANLFQHERCHLAVVPTNAVVVRLEDKCRVYKFLERVQNAFANATEGFSLFSSVNYGQPDVLFSDFTRKLLRVMGTYTSWLGSSYTTILKAFECEGTVCVDLMRKEETTVSVSLTIPEALCVKCATLNASLCFVLNNNKAGESHAAKMTKVFSLTLFKPESTLMERLRKKLQLLDVSECTTLSLRKKSWSKHKDLSEFDKGQIVMARRLGQSISKTAALVGCSRSAVVSIYQKCSKEGAVVNRRQGHERTRLIDGWPVWSDPTDEILGDRAFSVVAPRLWNDLPFSVRSSTSPQMFKSHLKTCLYLKEFDVVL
;
A
#
# COMPACT_ATOMS: atom_id res chain seq x y z
N MET A 1 66.97 -17.82 -6.47
CA MET A 1 65.89 -18.81 -6.29
C MET A 1 64.58 -18.13 -6.65
N TYR A 2 64.07 -18.41 -7.85
CA TYR A 2 62.78 -17.91 -8.34
C TYR A 2 61.69 -18.77 -7.69
N HIS A 3 60.85 -18.19 -6.82
CA HIS A 3 59.83 -18.95 -6.09
C HIS A 3 58.62 -19.19 -7.00
N PRO A 4 58.33 -20.44 -7.44
CA PRO A 4 57.26 -20.72 -8.41
C PRO A 4 55.84 -20.55 -7.82
N GLY A 5 55.71 -20.45 -6.49
CA GLY A 5 54.44 -20.42 -5.79
C GLY A 5 53.68 -19.09 -5.86
N GLY A 6 54.37 -17.97 -6.11
CA GLY A 6 53.74 -16.64 -6.16
C GLY A 6 52.88 -16.44 -7.42
N HIS A 7 53.33 -16.96 -8.56
CA HIS A 7 52.58 -16.87 -9.82
C HIS A 7 51.32 -17.75 -9.80
N LEU A 8 51.39 -18.92 -9.17
CA LEU A 8 50.23 -19.81 -9.06
C LEU A 8 49.14 -19.22 -8.16
N ALA A 9 49.52 -18.59 -7.04
CA ALA A 9 48.59 -17.91 -6.14
C ALA A 9 47.92 -16.70 -6.77
N VAL A 10 48.66 -15.89 -7.55
CA VAL A 10 48.09 -14.74 -8.27
C VAL A 10 47.16 -15.19 -9.40
N VAL A 11 47.51 -16.25 -10.13
CA VAL A 11 46.65 -16.82 -11.18
C VAL A 11 45.40 -17.46 -10.58
N LEU A 12 45.50 -18.18 -9.46
CA LEU A 12 44.35 -18.69 -8.73
C LEU A 12 43.47 -17.56 -8.19
N PHE A 13 44.05 -16.49 -7.66
CA PHE A 13 43.29 -15.34 -7.17
C PHE A 13 42.60 -14.58 -8.31
N LEU A 14 43.26 -14.43 -9.47
CA LEU A 14 42.66 -13.85 -10.68
C LEU A 14 41.59 -14.78 -11.27
N LEU A 15 41.78 -16.10 -11.29
CA LEU A 15 40.76 -17.06 -11.73
C LEU A 15 39.57 -17.09 -10.77
N VAL A 16 39.78 -16.98 -9.47
CA VAL A 16 38.71 -16.83 -8.48
C VAL A 16 37.97 -15.50 -8.70
N LEU A 17 38.67 -14.38 -8.89
CA LEU A 17 38.06 -13.08 -9.21
C LEU A 17 37.31 -13.08 -10.55
N VAL A 18 37.82 -13.78 -11.58
CA VAL A 18 37.14 -13.96 -12.87
C VAL A 18 35.92 -14.87 -12.70
N SER A 19 36.00 -15.96 -11.92
CA SER A 19 34.88 -16.86 -11.64
C SER A 19 33.78 -16.22 -10.78
N MET A 20 34.13 -15.33 -9.85
CA MET A 20 33.17 -14.54 -9.07
C MET A 20 32.52 -13.41 -9.89
N SER A 21 33.07 -13.08 -11.06
CA SER A 21 32.50 -12.07 -11.97
C SER A 21 31.53 -12.65 -13.00
N THR A 22 31.51 -13.96 -13.20
CA THR A 22 30.74 -14.63 -14.26
C THR A 22 29.33 -15.06 -13.85
N GLU A 23 29.00 -15.14 -12.56
CA GLU A 23 27.66 -15.56 -12.12
C GLU A 23 26.58 -14.46 -12.17
N ASN A 24 26.93 -13.18 -12.37
CA ASN A 24 26.00 -12.06 -12.14
C ASN A 24 25.37 -11.44 -13.40
N ASN A 25 25.29 -12.19 -14.52
CA ASN A 25 24.83 -11.68 -15.83
C ASN A 25 23.56 -12.35 -16.38
N ILE A 26 22.98 -13.37 -15.72
CA ILE A 26 21.78 -14.06 -16.20
C ILE A 26 20.52 -13.42 -15.62
N ILE A 27 19.57 -12.99 -16.45
CA ILE A 27 18.25 -12.49 -16.05
C ILE A 27 17.20 -13.52 -16.45
N ARG A 28 16.46 -14.02 -15.47
CA ARG A 28 15.32 -14.92 -15.69
C ARG A 28 14.03 -14.13 -15.73
N TRP A 29 13.44 -14.03 -16.91
CA TRP A 29 12.20 -13.31 -17.15
C TRP A 29 11.00 -14.25 -17.02
N CYS A 30 10.07 -13.93 -16.12
CA CYS A 30 8.85 -14.72 -15.93
C CYS A 30 7.75 -14.26 -16.89
N THR A 31 7.16 -15.22 -17.60
CA THR A 31 6.09 -14.99 -18.59
C THR A 31 4.79 -15.69 -18.19
N VAL A 32 3.65 -15.04 -18.44
CA VAL A 32 2.32 -15.50 -18.02
C VAL A 32 1.46 -16.06 -19.16
N SER A 33 1.93 -15.97 -20.41
CA SER A 33 1.31 -16.59 -21.57
C SER A 33 2.32 -17.28 -22.49
N ASP A 34 1.82 -18.13 -23.39
CA ASP A 34 2.67 -18.81 -24.39
C ASP A 34 3.20 -17.80 -25.42
N ALA A 35 2.41 -16.76 -25.74
CA ALA A 35 2.85 -15.65 -26.58
C ALA A 35 3.99 -14.85 -25.94
N GLU A 36 3.91 -14.60 -24.63
CA GLU A 36 4.98 -13.94 -23.88
C GLU A 36 6.25 -14.81 -23.81
N GLU A 37 6.10 -16.10 -23.54
CA GLU A 37 7.22 -17.03 -23.54
C GLU A 37 7.92 -17.04 -24.91
N GLN A 38 7.16 -17.13 -25.99
CA GLN A 38 7.72 -17.08 -27.35
C GLN A 38 8.45 -15.77 -27.63
N LYS A 39 7.85 -14.61 -27.31
CA LYS A 39 8.51 -13.30 -27.50
C LYS A 39 9.75 -13.16 -26.63
N CYS A 40 9.74 -13.72 -25.42
CA CYS A 40 10.91 -13.72 -24.55
C CYS A 40 12.06 -14.55 -25.14
N LEU A 41 11.76 -15.72 -25.68
CA LEU A 41 12.74 -16.60 -26.33
C LEU A 41 13.34 -15.93 -27.57
N ASP A 42 12.50 -15.28 -28.38
CA ASP A 42 12.96 -14.51 -29.55
C ASP A 42 13.85 -13.33 -29.13
N LEU A 43 13.47 -12.60 -28.07
CA LEU A 43 14.29 -11.53 -27.49
C LEU A 43 15.64 -12.07 -26.99
N ALA A 44 15.65 -13.22 -26.31
CA ALA A 44 16.87 -13.85 -25.82
C ALA A 44 17.81 -14.24 -26.98
N GLY A 45 17.26 -14.82 -28.05
CA GLY A 45 18.00 -15.15 -29.26
C GLY A 45 18.57 -13.91 -29.96
N ASN A 46 17.75 -12.87 -30.16
CA ASN A 46 18.19 -11.63 -30.79
C ASN A 46 19.23 -10.86 -29.96
N ALA A 47 19.06 -10.80 -28.63
CA ALA A 47 20.01 -10.16 -27.73
C ALA A 47 21.38 -10.87 -27.77
N THR A 48 21.36 -12.21 -27.82
CA THR A 48 22.57 -13.04 -27.96
C THR A 48 23.24 -12.81 -29.32
N ALA A 49 22.47 -12.80 -30.42
CA ALA A 49 22.99 -12.55 -31.76
C ALA A 49 23.64 -11.17 -31.92
N ARG A 50 23.14 -10.15 -31.19
CA ARG A 50 23.73 -8.80 -31.15
C ARG A 50 24.83 -8.62 -30.11
N ASN A 51 25.27 -9.69 -29.44
CA ASN A 51 26.27 -9.64 -28.35
C ASN A 51 25.92 -8.61 -27.26
N ILE A 52 24.62 -8.46 -26.96
CA ILE A 52 24.19 -7.61 -25.85
C ILE A 52 24.70 -8.25 -24.56
N ARG A 53 25.47 -7.51 -23.77
CA ARG A 53 25.98 -8.00 -22.49
C ARG A 53 24.81 -8.47 -21.60
N GLY A 54 24.99 -9.59 -20.89
CA GLY A 54 23.93 -10.23 -20.11
C GLY A 54 23.27 -11.36 -20.90
N HIS A 55 22.66 -12.31 -20.20
CA HIS A 55 21.98 -13.46 -20.80
C HIS A 55 20.54 -13.50 -20.32
N LEU A 56 19.59 -13.64 -21.23
CA LEU A 56 18.16 -13.72 -20.90
C LEU A 56 17.73 -15.18 -20.92
N LEU A 57 17.09 -15.63 -19.84
CA LEU A 57 16.39 -16.91 -19.77
C LEU A 57 14.92 -16.64 -19.54
N CYS A 58 14.06 -17.45 -20.15
CA CYS A 58 12.61 -17.32 -20.02
C CYS A 58 12.10 -18.43 -19.10
N VAL A 59 11.24 -18.08 -18.14
CA VAL A 59 10.60 -19.03 -17.23
C VAL A 59 9.09 -18.81 -17.28
N ARG A 60 8.33 -19.90 -17.38
CA ARG A 60 6.86 -19.84 -17.46
C ARG A 60 6.25 -19.84 -16.05
N GLY A 61 5.38 -18.85 -15.77
CA GLY A 61 4.57 -18.80 -14.55
C GLY A 61 3.08 -18.98 -14.84
N GLN A 62 2.32 -19.62 -13.96
CA GLN A 62 0.90 -19.93 -14.22
C GLN A 62 -0.01 -18.70 -14.17
N SER A 63 0.42 -17.64 -13.50
CA SER A 63 -0.31 -16.38 -13.33
C SER A 63 0.68 -15.27 -12.94
N PRO A 64 0.28 -13.99 -12.99
CA PRO A 64 1.09 -12.89 -12.46
C PRO A 64 1.50 -13.13 -11.00
N THR A 65 0.58 -13.66 -10.19
CA THR A 65 0.84 -14.01 -8.78
C THR A 65 1.88 -15.12 -8.63
N ASP A 66 1.87 -16.12 -9.53
CA ASP A 66 2.90 -17.15 -9.55
C ASP A 66 4.27 -16.56 -9.94
N CYS A 67 4.32 -15.66 -10.92
CA CYS A 67 5.54 -14.93 -11.24
C CYS A 67 6.06 -14.10 -10.04
N MET A 68 5.18 -13.44 -9.27
CA MET A 68 5.59 -12.76 -8.02
C MET A 68 6.24 -13.73 -7.03
N LYS A 69 5.66 -14.92 -6.82
CA LYS A 69 6.24 -15.96 -5.95
C LYS A 69 7.60 -16.43 -6.47
N GLN A 70 7.70 -16.70 -7.76
CA GLN A 70 8.95 -17.13 -8.38
C GLN A 70 10.05 -16.07 -8.28
N ILE A 71 9.71 -14.79 -8.45
CA ILE A 71 10.65 -13.68 -8.24
C ILE A 71 11.04 -13.60 -6.75
N LYS A 72 10.09 -13.66 -5.81
CA LYS A 72 10.41 -13.66 -4.37
C LYS A 72 11.36 -14.81 -3.99
N ASN A 73 11.10 -16.01 -4.50
CA ASN A 73 11.87 -17.22 -4.20
C ASN A 73 13.20 -17.31 -4.96
N GLY A 74 13.47 -16.38 -5.86
CA GLY A 74 14.70 -16.39 -6.65
C GLY A 74 14.73 -17.47 -7.73
N THR A 75 13.58 -17.98 -8.19
CA THR A 75 13.47 -18.88 -9.37
C THR A 75 13.23 -18.10 -10.67
N ALA A 76 12.69 -16.89 -10.57
CA ALA A 76 12.68 -15.84 -11.60
C ALA A 76 13.38 -14.57 -11.07
N ASP A 77 13.67 -13.60 -11.93
CA ASP A 77 14.31 -12.32 -11.54
C ASP A 77 13.44 -11.10 -11.83
N ALA A 78 12.67 -11.13 -12.92
CA ALA A 78 11.89 -10.00 -13.38
C ALA A 78 10.62 -10.46 -14.11
N SER A 79 9.58 -9.62 -14.08
CA SER A 79 8.39 -9.75 -14.93
C SER A 79 7.73 -8.37 -15.06
N THR A 80 7.05 -8.11 -16.18
CA THR A 80 6.23 -6.91 -16.35
C THR A 80 4.89 -7.13 -15.64
N MET A 81 4.42 -6.12 -14.94
CA MET A 81 3.16 -6.16 -14.18
C MET A 81 2.35 -4.88 -14.37
N TYR A 82 1.03 -5.01 -14.30
CA TYR A 82 0.09 -3.89 -14.30
C TYR A 82 0.09 -3.15 -12.94
N ALA A 83 -0.51 -1.97 -12.88
CA ALA A 83 -0.50 -1.13 -11.67
C ALA A 83 -1.05 -1.85 -10.41
N ASP A 84 -2.15 -2.60 -10.53
CA ASP A 84 -2.77 -3.36 -9.42
C ASP A 84 -1.87 -4.51 -8.94
N GLU A 85 -1.20 -5.16 -9.88
CA GLU A 85 -0.26 -6.24 -9.62
C GLU A 85 1.03 -5.74 -8.97
N ILE A 86 1.53 -4.56 -9.37
CA ILE A 86 2.70 -3.91 -8.75
C ILE A 86 2.44 -3.67 -7.26
N TYR A 87 1.23 -3.22 -6.90
CA TYR A 87 0.84 -3.06 -5.50
C TYR A 87 0.88 -4.38 -4.75
N THR A 88 0.27 -5.42 -5.33
CA THR A 88 0.26 -6.77 -4.75
C THR A 88 1.68 -7.32 -4.59
N ALA A 89 2.53 -7.14 -5.60
CA ALA A 89 3.93 -7.56 -5.58
C ALA A 89 4.72 -6.87 -4.45
N GLY A 90 4.55 -5.57 -4.29
CA GLY A 90 5.23 -4.80 -3.26
C GLY A 90 4.71 -5.09 -1.86
N PHE A 91 3.40 -5.10 -1.68
CA PHE A 91 2.73 -5.28 -0.40
C PHE A 91 2.84 -6.72 0.12
N CYS A 92 2.61 -7.72 -0.74
CA CYS A 92 2.51 -9.13 -0.32
C CYS A 92 3.81 -9.91 -0.46
N TYR A 93 4.67 -9.53 -1.41
CA TYR A 93 5.88 -10.30 -1.74
C TYR A 93 7.17 -9.54 -1.43
N GLY A 94 7.09 -8.28 -0.99
CA GLY A 94 8.26 -7.44 -0.70
C GLY A 94 9.10 -7.14 -1.96
N LEU A 95 8.48 -7.21 -3.13
CA LEU A 95 9.11 -6.90 -4.41
C LEU A 95 9.08 -5.39 -4.68
N ASP A 96 9.80 -4.95 -5.71
CA ASP A 96 9.91 -3.54 -6.04
C ASP A 96 10.09 -3.35 -7.55
N VAL A 97 9.99 -2.12 -8.03
CA VAL A 97 10.00 -1.79 -9.46
C VAL A 97 11.38 -1.30 -9.89
N ALA A 98 11.94 -1.89 -10.96
CA ALA A 98 13.22 -1.48 -11.54
C ALA A 98 13.04 -0.51 -12.70
N VAL A 99 12.06 -0.78 -13.55
CA VAL A 99 11.88 -0.13 -14.85
C VAL A 99 10.41 0.11 -15.09
N GLY A 100 10.03 1.31 -15.47
CA GLY A 100 8.67 1.65 -15.84
C GLY A 100 8.55 1.83 -17.34
N GLU A 101 7.41 1.48 -17.91
CA GLU A 101 7.09 1.82 -19.30
C GLU A 101 6.72 3.31 -19.41
N SER A 102 6.95 3.92 -20.56
CA SER A 102 6.57 5.31 -20.83
C SER A 102 6.01 5.42 -22.22
N TYR A 103 4.79 5.94 -22.34
CA TYR A 103 4.06 6.04 -23.60
C TYR A 103 4.27 7.40 -24.27
N ASN A 104 4.65 8.42 -23.49
CA ASN A 104 5.06 9.74 -23.97
C ASN A 104 6.60 9.89 -24.07
N GLY A 105 7.37 8.90 -23.58
CA GLY A 105 8.83 8.91 -23.55
C GLY A 105 9.44 9.81 -22.44
N VAL A 106 8.61 10.48 -21.64
CA VAL A 106 8.98 11.46 -20.63
C VAL A 106 8.75 10.91 -19.22
N ASP A 107 7.56 10.38 -18.93
CA ASP A 107 7.16 9.89 -17.62
C ASP A 107 6.39 8.57 -17.70
N GLY A 108 6.09 8.01 -16.53
CA GLY A 108 5.30 6.78 -16.36
C GLY A 108 3.82 7.03 -16.12
N ILE A 109 3.32 8.26 -16.32
CA ILE A 109 1.89 8.54 -16.14
C ILE A 109 1.18 8.15 -17.42
N ASN A 110 0.19 7.27 -17.29
CA ASN A 110 -0.49 6.72 -18.45
C ASN A 110 -1.83 7.42 -18.69
N TYR A 111 -2.71 7.37 -17.69
CA TYR A 111 -4.06 7.87 -17.84
C TYR A 111 -4.71 8.28 -16.52
N TYR A 112 -5.72 9.13 -16.68
CA TYR A 112 -6.64 9.53 -15.64
C TYR A 112 -7.92 8.69 -15.73
N VAL A 113 -8.37 8.18 -14.61
CA VAL A 113 -9.70 7.56 -14.48
C VAL A 113 -10.67 8.64 -14.06
N VAL A 114 -11.78 8.76 -14.81
CA VAL A 114 -12.78 9.80 -14.64
C VAL A 114 -14.16 9.19 -14.43
N ALA A 115 -15.02 9.93 -13.72
CA ALA A 115 -16.45 9.67 -13.67
C ALA A 115 -17.14 10.58 -14.69
N LEU A 116 -17.81 9.97 -15.66
CA LEU A 116 -18.46 10.63 -16.79
C LEU A 116 -19.97 10.55 -16.64
N ALA A 117 -20.69 11.62 -16.93
CA ALA A 117 -22.14 11.64 -16.93
C ALA A 117 -22.68 12.50 -18.08
N ARG A 118 -23.98 12.41 -18.36
CA ARG A 118 -24.63 13.33 -19.29
C ARG A 118 -24.81 14.71 -18.68
N THR A 119 -24.68 15.74 -19.50
CA THR A 119 -24.96 17.14 -19.11
C THR A 119 -26.42 17.33 -18.70
N SER A 120 -27.35 16.52 -19.24
CA SER A 120 -28.77 16.52 -18.85
C SER A 120 -29.03 16.12 -17.39
N SER A 121 -28.12 15.41 -16.74
CA SER A 121 -28.21 15.01 -15.33
C SER A 121 -27.63 16.11 -14.43
N SER A 122 -28.36 17.21 -14.26
CA SER A 122 -27.87 18.42 -13.59
C SER A 122 -27.75 18.31 -12.06
N ASP A 123 -28.45 17.36 -11.44
CA ASP A 123 -28.46 17.06 -10.02
C ASP A 123 -27.41 16.02 -9.60
N LEU A 124 -26.72 15.39 -10.55
CA LEU A 124 -25.74 14.34 -10.28
C LEU A 124 -24.41 14.94 -9.81
N SER A 125 -23.95 14.50 -8.64
CA SER A 125 -22.65 14.85 -8.06
C SER A 125 -21.95 13.60 -7.55
N LEU A 126 -20.62 13.57 -7.63
CA LEU A 126 -19.81 12.46 -7.14
C LEU A 126 -19.89 12.26 -5.61
N LEU A 127 -20.43 13.24 -4.89
CA LEU A 127 -20.68 13.19 -3.44
C LEU A 127 -22.04 12.56 -3.10
N GLU A 128 -22.96 12.45 -4.08
CA GLU A 128 -24.35 12.02 -3.89
C GLU A 128 -24.73 10.94 -4.92
N MET A 129 -23.96 9.85 -4.92
CA MET A 129 -24.10 8.75 -5.87
C MET A 129 -25.03 7.62 -5.39
N HIS A 130 -25.54 7.70 -4.17
CA HIS A 130 -26.44 6.69 -3.61
C HIS A 130 -27.76 6.62 -4.42
N GLU A 131 -28.24 5.40 -4.68
CA GLU A 131 -29.44 5.09 -5.49
C GLU A 131 -29.36 5.57 -6.96
N ARG A 132 -28.21 6.10 -7.40
CA ARG A 132 -27.95 6.39 -8.83
C ARG A 132 -27.59 5.12 -9.57
N SER A 133 -27.66 5.18 -10.90
CA SER A 133 -27.30 4.07 -11.76
C SER A 133 -25.88 4.20 -12.32
N SER A 134 -25.16 3.09 -12.45
CA SER A 134 -23.73 3.11 -12.81
C SER A 134 -23.32 2.10 -13.89
N CYS A 135 -22.41 2.51 -14.76
CA CYS A 135 -21.88 1.73 -15.87
C CYS A 135 -20.40 1.46 -15.65
N HIS A 136 -20.03 0.18 -15.55
CA HIS A 136 -18.68 -0.26 -15.27
C HIS A 136 -18.14 -1.09 -16.44
N PRO A 137 -16.90 -0.85 -16.90
CA PRO A 137 -16.23 -1.67 -17.92
C PRO A 137 -16.21 -3.17 -17.61
N GLY A 138 -16.14 -3.55 -16.33
CA GLY A 138 -16.12 -4.94 -15.89
C GLY A 138 -15.65 -5.09 -14.46
N MET A 139 -16.01 -6.21 -13.85
CA MET A 139 -15.59 -6.61 -12.51
C MET A 139 -14.06 -6.71 -12.44
N ARG A 140 -13.46 -6.22 -11.33
CA ARG A 140 -12.01 -6.20 -11.08
C ARG A 140 -11.14 -5.45 -12.09
N THR A 141 -11.74 -4.68 -12.99
CA THR A 141 -10.96 -3.78 -13.85
C THR A 141 -10.43 -2.59 -13.06
N THR A 142 -9.21 -2.14 -13.35
CA THR A 142 -8.62 -0.96 -12.71
C THR A 142 -9.52 0.27 -12.83
N VAL A 143 -9.96 0.56 -14.06
CA VAL A 143 -10.73 1.77 -14.41
C VAL A 143 -12.16 1.68 -13.90
N GLY A 144 -12.79 0.52 -14.07
CA GLY A 144 -14.21 0.33 -13.83
C GLY A 144 -14.56 -0.15 -12.43
N TRP A 145 -13.61 -0.71 -11.68
CA TRP A 145 -13.86 -1.29 -10.37
C TRP A 145 -12.90 -0.78 -9.31
N THR A 146 -11.60 -1.05 -9.47
CA THR A 146 -10.59 -0.72 -8.45
C THR A 146 -10.60 0.76 -8.08
N VAL A 147 -10.51 1.66 -9.08
CA VAL A 147 -10.52 3.10 -8.83
C VAL A 147 -11.83 3.63 -8.25
N PRO A 148 -12.99 3.45 -8.91
CA PRO A 148 -14.22 4.04 -8.42
C PRO A 148 -14.66 3.47 -7.08
N ILE A 149 -14.56 2.14 -6.87
CA ILE A 149 -14.97 1.53 -5.61
C ILE A 149 -13.97 1.90 -4.50
N GLY A 150 -12.67 1.91 -4.78
CA GLY A 150 -11.67 2.39 -3.82
C GLY A 150 -11.86 3.86 -3.46
N PHE A 151 -12.30 4.70 -4.40
CA PHE A 151 -12.65 6.10 -4.14
C PHE A 151 -13.85 6.21 -3.20
N LEU A 152 -14.92 5.43 -3.44
CA LEU A 152 -16.12 5.43 -2.60
C LEU A 152 -15.81 4.95 -1.16
N VAL A 153 -14.96 3.93 -1.01
CA VAL A 153 -14.49 3.47 0.32
C VAL A 153 -13.68 4.56 1.02
N ASN A 154 -12.69 5.14 0.33
CA ASN A 154 -11.81 6.14 0.92
C ASN A 154 -12.54 7.44 1.30
N THR A 155 -13.59 7.79 0.56
CA THR A 155 -14.47 8.93 0.87
C THR A 155 -15.60 8.57 1.84
N SER A 156 -15.62 7.32 2.35
CA SER A 156 -16.63 6.81 3.29
C SER A 156 -18.07 6.88 2.76
N GLN A 157 -18.24 6.87 1.43
CA GLN A 157 -19.55 6.77 0.79
C GLN A 157 -20.09 5.34 0.85
N ILE A 158 -19.20 4.35 0.82
CA ILE A 158 -19.54 2.95 1.09
C ILE A 158 -18.66 2.40 2.22
N SER A 159 -19.19 1.42 2.94
CA SER A 159 -18.46 0.65 3.94
C SER A 159 -18.51 -0.82 3.54
N VAL A 160 -17.35 -1.46 3.54
CA VAL A 160 -17.22 -2.88 3.20
C VAL A 160 -17.07 -3.67 4.50
N ASP A 161 -17.76 -4.81 4.57
CA ASP A 161 -17.71 -5.69 5.74
C ASP A 161 -16.33 -6.33 5.95
N GLU A 162 -16.12 -6.95 7.10
CA GLU A 162 -14.88 -7.67 7.42
C GLU A 162 -14.64 -8.87 6.48
N GLN A 163 -15.66 -9.30 5.75
CA GLN A 163 -15.61 -10.38 4.76
C GLN A 163 -15.21 -9.88 3.36
N CYS A 164 -14.99 -8.58 3.19
CA CYS A 164 -14.55 -7.94 1.94
C CYS A 164 -15.52 -8.14 0.79
N ASN A 165 -16.82 -8.11 1.09
CA ASN A 165 -17.84 -8.33 0.08
C ASN A 165 -18.16 -7.06 -0.72
N PHE A 166 -17.22 -6.67 -1.59
CA PHE A 166 -17.37 -5.48 -2.43
C PHE A 166 -18.62 -5.52 -3.32
N PRO A 167 -18.97 -6.62 -4.02
CA PRO A 167 -20.21 -6.67 -4.81
C PRO A 167 -21.46 -6.33 -4.00
N HIS A 168 -21.58 -6.82 -2.77
CA HIS A 168 -22.71 -6.46 -1.92
C HIS A 168 -22.71 -4.98 -1.53
N ALA A 169 -21.58 -4.46 -1.05
CA ALA A 169 -21.49 -3.04 -0.66
C ALA A 169 -21.80 -2.09 -1.84
N VAL A 170 -21.39 -2.45 -3.06
CA VAL A 170 -21.68 -1.69 -4.27
C VAL A 170 -23.15 -1.82 -4.68
N GLY A 171 -23.71 -3.03 -4.61
CA GLY A 171 -25.13 -3.27 -4.93
C GLY A 171 -26.09 -2.67 -3.92
N ASP A 172 -25.69 -2.47 -2.66
CA ASP A 172 -26.47 -1.74 -1.65
C ASP A 172 -26.37 -0.21 -1.82
N PHE A 173 -25.35 0.27 -2.54
CA PHE A 173 -25.09 1.69 -2.71
C PHE A 173 -25.73 2.28 -3.98
N PHE A 174 -25.52 1.64 -5.14
CA PHE A 174 -26.13 2.04 -6.41
C PHE A 174 -27.51 1.39 -6.56
N GLY A 175 -28.46 2.10 -7.16
CA GLY A 175 -29.81 1.57 -7.38
C GLY A 175 -29.76 0.36 -8.32
N TYR A 176 -29.09 0.53 -9.47
CA TYR A 176 -28.81 -0.54 -10.41
C TYR A 176 -27.57 -0.20 -11.25
N SER A 177 -26.91 -1.22 -11.79
CA SER A 177 -25.65 -1.05 -12.51
C SER A 177 -25.53 -2.03 -13.68
N CYS A 178 -24.55 -1.76 -14.55
CA CYS A 178 -23.98 -2.78 -15.41
C CYS A 178 -22.52 -3.03 -14.99
N VAL A 179 -22.27 -4.21 -14.41
CA VAL A 179 -20.94 -4.69 -14.01
C VAL A 179 -20.68 -6.05 -14.68
N PRO A 180 -20.22 -6.05 -15.94
CA PRO A 180 -19.89 -7.29 -16.66
C PRO A 180 -18.97 -8.20 -15.85
N GLY A 181 -19.30 -9.49 -15.79
CA GLY A 181 -18.52 -10.51 -15.09
C GLY A 181 -18.77 -10.62 -13.59
N VAL A 182 -19.61 -9.76 -13.00
CA VAL A 182 -19.92 -9.84 -11.56
C VAL A 182 -20.66 -11.13 -11.16
N LYS A 183 -21.20 -11.86 -12.14
CA LYS A 183 -21.89 -13.15 -11.96
C LYS A 183 -21.05 -14.35 -12.42
N ASP A 184 -19.84 -14.12 -12.91
CA ASP A 184 -18.98 -15.21 -13.33
C ASP A 184 -18.61 -16.09 -12.14
N PRO A 185 -18.44 -17.41 -12.31
CA PRO A 185 -18.08 -18.30 -11.19
C PRO A 185 -16.81 -17.90 -10.43
N GLU A 186 -15.90 -17.16 -11.08
CA GLU A 186 -14.69 -16.60 -10.46
C GLU A 186 -15.02 -15.48 -9.45
N HIS A 187 -16.01 -14.65 -9.75
CA HIS A 187 -16.39 -13.47 -8.96
C HIS A 187 -17.63 -13.68 -8.08
N ASP A 188 -18.45 -14.69 -8.40
CA ASP A 188 -19.65 -15.08 -7.66
C ASP A 188 -19.68 -16.60 -7.40
N PRO A 189 -18.67 -17.18 -6.73
CA PRO A 189 -18.59 -18.62 -6.51
C PRO A 189 -19.76 -19.18 -5.67
N LYS A 190 -20.45 -18.31 -4.92
CA LYS A 190 -21.61 -18.65 -4.09
C LYS A 190 -22.95 -18.34 -4.79
N GLY A 191 -22.93 -17.68 -5.96
CA GLY A 191 -24.12 -17.29 -6.71
C GLY A 191 -25.02 -16.29 -5.97
N ASN A 192 -24.46 -15.47 -5.09
CA ASN A 192 -25.20 -14.60 -4.19
C ASN A 192 -24.91 -13.10 -4.37
N ASN A 193 -24.06 -12.70 -5.32
CA ASN A 193 -23.86 -11.28 -5.60
C ASN A 193 -25.22 -10.60 -5.88
N PRO A 194 -25.38 -9.28 -5.65
CA PRO A 194 -26.64 -8.59 -5.92
C PRO A 194 -27.05 -8.67 -7.39
N ARG A 195 -28.36 -8.72 -7.66
CA ARG A 195 -28.90 -8.85 -9.04
C ARG A 195 -28.87 -7.52 -9.79
N ASN A 196 -29.07 -6.42 -9.06
CA ASN A 196 -29.09 -5.06 -9.59
C ASN A 196 -27.77 -4.66 -10.26
N LEU A 197 -26.66 -5.32 -9.95
CA LEU A 197 -25.36 -5.09 -10.62
C LEU A 197 -25.32 -5.50 -12.11
N CYS A 198 -26.34 -6.19 -12.61
CA CYS A 198 -26.46 -6.57 -14.02
C CYS A 198 -27.70 -5.97 -14.71
N GLU A 199 -28.48 -5.13 -14.02
CA GLU A 199 -29.78 -4.65 -14.52
C GLU A 199 -29.67 -3.62 -15.63
N ALA A 200 -28.56 -2.86 -15.71
CA ALA A 200 -28.31 -1.95 -16.84
C ALA A 200 -27.61 -2.63 -18.04
N CYS A 201 -27.18 -3.89 -17.90
CA CYS A 201 -26.52 -4.63 -18.98
C CYS A 201 -27.53 -5.12 -20.03
N ILE A 202 -27.12 -5.25 -21.29
CA ILE A 202 -28.04 -5.49 -22.41
C ILE A 202 -27.70 -6.71 -23.28
N GLY A 203 -26.63 -7.44 -22.96
CA GLY A 203 -26.22 -8.63 -23.70
C GLY A 203 -25.90 -8.37 -25.17
N ASP A 204 -26.00 -9.42 -25.97
CA ASP A 204 -25.85 -9.37 -27.43
C ASP A 204 -27.15 -8.91 -28.12
N GLU A 205 -27.16 -8.85 -29.45
CA GLU A 205 -28.34 -8.43 -30.23
C GLU A 205 -29.58 -9.32 -30.05
N ASN A 206 -29.43 -10.51 -29.44
CA ASN A 206 -30.51 -11.45 -29.17
C ASN A 206 -30.82 -11.56 -27.66
N ASP A 207 -30.41 -10.55 -26.87
CA ASP A 207 -30.57 -10.51 -25.40
C ASP A 207 -29.95 -11.72 -24.68
N ARG A 208 -28.91 -12.33 -25.26
CA ARG A 208 -28.11 -13.39 -24.61
C ARG A 208 -26.82 -12.80 -24.07
N HIS A 209 -26.14 -13.55 -23.20
CA HIS A 209 -24.85 -13.13 -22.63
C HIS A 209 -24.94 -11.80 -21.84
N ILE A 210 -26.12 -11.49 -21.30
CA ILE A 210 -26.32 -10.33 -20.43
C ILE A 210 -25.34 -10.42 -19.26
N CYS A 211 -24.61 -9.34 -19.03
CA CYS A 211 -23.61 -9.21 -17.97
C CYS A 211 -22.39 -10.13 -18.13
N ALA A 212 -22.16 -10.71 -19.31
CA ALA A 212 -20.98 -11.55 -19.56
C ALA A 212 -19.70 -10.72 -19.60
N ASN A 213 -18.59 -11.27 -19.07
CA ASN A 213 -17.28 -10.62 -19.06
C ASN A 213 -16.54 -10.71 -20.41
N ASN A 214 -17.20 -10.34 -21.50
CA ASN A 214 -16.63 -10.35 -22.84
C ASN A 214 -17.45 -9.46 -23.80
N PRO A 215 -16.92 -9.14 -24.99
CA PRO A 215 -17.59 -8.24 -25.95
C PRO A 215 -18.94 -8.71 -26.50
N ARG A 216 -19.46 -9.89 -26.13
CA ARG A 216 -20.86 -10.23 -26.44
C ARG A 216 -21.85 -9.44 -25.60
N GLU A 217 -21.45 -9.00 -24.40
CA GLU A 217 -22.17 -7.97 -23.67
C GLU A 217 -21.81 -6.61 -24.30
N ARG A 218 -22.78 -5.91 -24.87
CA ARG A 218 -22.53 -4.63 -25.56
C ARG A 218 -22.11 -3.50 -24.63
N HIS A 219 -22.38 -3.61 -23.33
CA HIS A 219 -21.90 -2.68 -22.31
C HIS A 219 -20.56 -3.11 -21.67
N PHE A 220 -19.89 -4.13 -22.22
CA PHE A 220 -18.57 -4.57 -21.77
C PHE A 220 -17.44 -3.62 -22.21
N GLY A 221 -16.45 -3.46 -21.34
CA GLY A 221 -15.27 -2.64 -21.59
C GLY A 221 -15.57 -1.14 -21.52
N GLU A 222 -14.54 -0.32 -21.73
CA GLU A 222 -14.67 1.13 -21.57
C GLU A 222 -15.62 1.78 -22.58
N ALA A 223 -15.61 1.29 -23.84
CA ALA A 223 -16.56 1.73 -24.86
C ALA A 223 -18.00 1.33 -24.51
N GLY A 224 -18.20 0.12 -23.98
CA GLY A 224 -19.51 -0.35 -23.53
C GLY A 224 -20.04 0.42 -22.32
N ALA A 225 -19.18 0.77 -21.37
CA ALA A 225 -19.56 1.61 -20.23
C ALA A 225 -19.95 3.03 -20.68
N LEU A 226 -19.23 3.61 -21.64
CA LEU A 226 -19.61 4.88 -22.27
C LEU A 226 -20.97 4.77 -22.98
N ARG A 227 -21.18 3.70 -23.76
CA ARG A 227 -22.44 3.39 -24.44
C ARG A 227 -23.61 3.30 -23.47
N CYS A 228 -23.43 2.66 -22.33
CA CYS A 228 -24.44 2.52 -21.28
C CYS A 228 -25.01 3.88 -20.80
N VAL A 229 -24.14 4.88 -20.63
CA VAL A 229 -24.57 6.26 -20.33
C VAL A 229 -25.18 6.95 -21.57
N ALA A 230 -24.59 6.76 -22.76
CA ALA A 230 -25.10 7.34 -24.00
C ALA A 230 -26.53 6.88 -24.33
N GLU A 231 -26.87 5.63 -24.00
CA GLU A 231 -28.19 5.02 -24.17
C GLU A 231 -29.16 5.34 -23.01
N ASN A 232 -28.75 6.15 -22.02
CA ASN A 232 -29.52 6.49 -20.81
C ASN A 232 -29.90 5.29 -19.93
N LEU A 233 -29.07 4.25 -19.92
CA LEU A 233 -29.26 3.06 -19.08
C LEU A 233 -28.47 3.14 -17.76
N GLY A 234 -27.54 4.10 -17.64
CA GLY A 234 -26.92 4.48 -16.38
C GLY A 234 -26.63 5.97 -16.30
N ASP A 235 -26.53 6.51 -15.09
CA ASP A 235 -26.28 7.93 -14.82
C ASP A 235 -24.80 8.29 -14.91
N VAL A 236 -23.92 7.37 -14.49
CA VAL A 236 -22.46 7.55 -14.48
C VAL A 236 -21.74 6.40 -15.16
N ALA A 237 -20.65 6.70 -15.88
CA ALA A 237 -19.69 5.72 -16.36
C ALA A 237 -18.31 5.98 -15.77
N PHE A 238 -17.60 4.92 -15.39
CA PHE A 238 -16.22 5.00 -14.94
C PHE A 238 -15.29 4.53 -16.06
N VAL A 239 -14.56 5.46 -16.67
CA VAL A 239 -13.75 5.24 -17.88
C VAL A 239 -12.42 6.01 -17.81
N LYS A 240 -11.49 5.73 -18.73
CA LYS A 240 -10.34 6.61 -18.96
C LYS A 240 -10.79 7.93 -19.56
N HIS A 241 -10.03 8.98 -19.27
CA HIS A 241 -10.20 10.30 -19.89
C HIS A 241 -10.12 10.29 -21.44
N THR A 242 -9.50 9.29 -22.06
CA THR A 242 -9.39 9.18 -23.53
C THR A 242 -10.58 8.49 -24.20
N THR A 243 -11.36 7.70 -23.46
CA THR A 243 -12.37 6.77 -24.00
C THR A 243 -13.40 7.45 -24.88
N VAL A 244 -13.83 8.67 -24.52
CA VAL A 244 -14.77 9.46 -25.32
C VAL A 244 -14.16 9.79 -26.69
N PHE A 245 -12.91 10.26 -26.72
CA PHE A 245 -12.21 10.63 -27.95
C PHE A 245 -11.83 9.41 -28.82
N ASP A 246 -11.79 8.22 -28.23
CA ASP A 246 -11.55 6.97 -28.95
C ASP A 246 -12.81 6.43 -29.63
N ASN A 247 -13.99 6.87 -29.20
CA ASN A 247 -15.30 6.46 -29.76
C ASN A 247 -15.97 7.54 -30.62
N MET A 248 -15.42 8.76 -30.68
CA MET A 248 -15.98 9.85 -31.48
C MET A 248 -15.21 10.09 -32.79
N GLN A 249 -15.70 11.06 -33.58
CA GLN A 249 -15.05 11.55 -34.82
C GLN A 249 -14.85 10.44 -35.88
N GLY A 250 -15.81 9.52 -36.00
CA GLY A 250 -15.80 8.45 -37.00
C GLY A 250 -14.83 7.30 -36.69
N LYS A 251 -14.20 7.28 -35.50
CA LYS A 251 -13.43 6.12 -35.04
C LYS A 251 -14.33 4.93 -34.69
N ASN A 252 -15.51 5.20 -34.13
CA ASN A 252 -16.57 4.22 -33.95
C ASN A 252 -17.71 4.51 -34.95
N GLN A 253 -18.17 3.47 -35.64
CA GLN A 253 -19.21 3.53 -36.67
C GLN A 253 -20.57 2.99 -36.18
N GLU A 254 -20.66 2.60 -34.91
CA GLU A 254 -21.92 2.20 -34.30
C GLU A 254 -22.85 3.40 -34.10
N SER A 255 -24.15 3.18 -34.25
CA SER A 255 -25.17 4.24 -34.17
C SER A 255 -25.15 5.03 -32.87
N TRP A 256 -24.98 4.34 -31.72
CA TRP A 256 -24.93 4.98 -30.40
C TRP A 256 -23.81 6.02 -30.27
N ALA A 257 -22.69 5.80 -30.97
CA ALA A 257 -21.52 6.68 -30.92
C ALA A 257 -21.63 7.86 -31.90
N LEU A 258 -22.41 7.70 -32.98
CA LEU A 258 -22.67 8.76 -33.96
C LEU A 258 -23.60 9.84 -33.41
N ASP A 259 -24.52 9.47 -32.52
CA ASP A 259 -25.51 10.37 -31.92
C ASP A 259 -24.99 11.11 -30.66
N LEU A 260 -23.74 10.83 -30.24
CA LEU A 260 -23.16 11.36 -29.00
C LEU A 260 -22.23 12.55 -29.30
N GLU A 261 -22.54 13.72 -28.76
CA GLU A 261 -21.69 14.92 -28.85
C GLU A 261 -20.83 15.12 -27.59
N LEU A 262 -19.73 15.88 -27.70
CA LEU A 262 -18.85 16.16 -26.55
C LEU A 262 -19.56 17.03 -25.50
N GLU A 263 -20.44 17.91 -25.95
CA GLU A 263 -21.24 18.85 -25.17
C GLU A 263 -22.33 18.15 -24.34
N ASP A 264 -22.74 16.95 -24.76
CA ASP A 264 -23.70 16.12 -24.03
C ASP A 264 -23.10 15.46 -22.78
N LEU A 265 -21.80 15.57 -22.59
CA LEU A 265 -21.05 14.88 -21.55
C LEU A 265 -20.29 15.85 -20.64
N LYS A 266 -20.19 15.46 -19.37
CA LYS A 266 -19.43 16.16 -18.35
C LYS A 266 -18.66 15.20 -17.45
N LEU A 267 -17.60 15.71 -16.83
CA LEU A 267 -16.87 15.01 -15.77
C LEU A 267 -17.46 15.38 -14.42
N LEU A 268 -17.56 14.40 -13.52
CA LEU A 268 -17.89 14.60 -12.11
C LEU A 268 -16.60 14.61 -11.29
N CYS A 269 -16.39 15.66 -10.51
CA CYS A 269 -15.13 15.90 -9.82
C CYS A 269 -15.19 15.46 -8.34
N PRO A 270 -14.05 15.04 -7.74
CA PRO A 270 -13.96 14.68 -6.33
C PRO A 270 -14.44 15.73 -5.32
N ASP A 271 -14.42 17.01 -5.68
CA ASP A 271 -14.89 18.12 -4.85
C ASP A 271 -16.40 18.38 -4.97
N GLY A 272 -17.11 17.56 -5.73
CA GLY A 272 -18.55 17.66 -6.00
C GLY A 272 -18.90 18.58 -7.16
N SER A 273 -17.93 19.27 -7.77
CA SER A 273 -18.13 20.09 -8.95
C SER A 273 -18.20 19.26 -10.24
N GLU A 274 -18.51 19.93 -11.35
CA GLU A 274 -18.47 19.36 -12.69
C GLU A 274 -17.42 20.09 -13.55
N ALA A 275 -16.87 19.37 -14.53
CA ALA A 275 -15.88 19.93 -15.44
C ALA A 275 -16.08 19.44 -16.87
N ASN A 276 -15.51 20.17 -17.83
CA ASN A 276 -15.45 19.72 -19.21
C ASN A 276 -14.43 18.56 -19.37
N LEU A 277 -14.64 17.69 -20.36
CA LEU A 277 -13.79 16.53 -20.68
C LEU A 277 -12.29 16.87 -20.83
N PHE A 278 -11.96 18.08 -21.31
CA PHE A 278 -10.56 18.52 -21.45
C PHE A 278 -9.88 18.90 -20.13
N GLN A 279 -10.63 18.96 -19.01
CA GLN A 279 -10.12 19.34 -17.69
C GLN A 279 -9.84 18.13 -16.78
N HIS A 280 -9.72 16.94 -17.35
CA HIS A 280 -9.49 15.68 -16.63
C HIS A 280 -8.25 15.73 -15.71
N GLU A 281 -7.19 16.47 -16.05
CA GLU A 281 -6.02 16.62 -15.16
C GLU A 281 -6.37 17.22 -13.79
N ARG A 282 -7.44 18.03 -13.71
CA ARG A 282 -7.95 18.59 -12.45
C ARG A 282 -9.16 17.84 -11.91
N CYS A 283 -9.91 17.18 -12.77
CA CYS A 283 -11.15 16.48 -12.46
C CYS A 283 -11.02 14.99 -12.83
N HIS A 284 -10.46 14.20 -11.91
CA HIS A 284 -10.28 12.76 -12.03
C HIS A 284 -10.33 12.07 -10.67
N LEU A 285 -10.61 10.77 -10.65
CA LEU A 285 -10.64 9.96 -9.44
C LEU A 285 -9.23 9.54 -9.00
N ALA A 286 -8.42 9.09 -9.96
CA ALA A 286 -7.03 8.72 -9.73
C ALA A 286 -6.20 8.83 -11.01
N VAL A 287 -4.89 9.02 -10.81
CA VAL A 287 -3.87 8.87 -11.85
C VAL A 287 -3.32 7.46 -11.77
N VAL A 288 -3.39 6.70 -12.86
CA VAL A 288 -2.89 5.32 -12.91
C VAL A 288 -1.59 5.31 -13.72
N PRO A 289 -0.48 4.79 -13.17
CA PRO A 289 0.78 4.71 -13.91
C PRO A 289 0.74 3.63 -14.98
N THR A 290 1.69 3.69 -15.90
CA THR A 290 2.01 2.62 -16.85
C THR A 290 2.53 1.36 -16.12
N ASN A 291 2.57 0.28 -16.89
CA ASN A 291 3.14 -1.00 -16.47
C ASN A 291 4.62 -0.86 -16.09
N ALA A 292 5.10 -1.78 -15.25
CA ALA A 292 6.47 -1.75 -14.81
C ALA A 292 7.04 -3.14 -14.55
N VAL A 293 8.37 -3.22 -14.62
CA VAL A 293 9.15 -4.42 -14.38
C VAL A 293 9.41 -4.56 -12.89
N VAL A 294 8.76 -5.56 -12.31
CA VAL A 294 8.87 -5.94 -10.90
C VAL A 294 10.04 -6.91 -10.72
N VAL A 295 10.81 -6.69 -9.66
CA VAL A 295 12.05 -7.40 -9.31
C VAL A 295 12.22 -7.50 -7.79
N ARG A 296 13.24 -8.23 -7.33
CA ARG A 296 13.78 -8.06 -5.98
C ARG A 296 14.60 -6.78 -5.86
N LEU A 297 14.68 -6.21 -4.66
CA LEU A 297 15.35 -4.93 -4.42
C LEU A 297 16.82 -4.93 -4.88
N GLU A 298 17.54 -6.02 -4.62
CA GLU A 298 18.94 -6.22 -5.02
C GLU A 298 19.14 -6.31 -6.55
N ASP A 299 18.10 -6.66 -7.30
CA ASP A 299 18.16 -6.86 -8.75
C ASP A 299 17.83 -5.62 -9.57
N LYS A 300 17.31 -4.55 -8.93
CA LYS A 300 16.89 -3.31 -9.62
C LYS A 300 17.91 -2.78 -10.61
N CYS A 301 19.15 -2.59 -10.16
CA CYS A 301 20.20 -2.01 -11.00
C CYS A 301 20.62 -2.96 -12.13
N ARG A 302 20.67 -4.26 -11.85
CA ARG A 302 21.09 -5.30 -12.79
C ARG A 302 20.09 -5.43 -13.94
N VAL A 303 18.81 -5.53 -13.61
CA VAL A 303 17.70 -5.64 -14.57
C VAL A 303 17.56 -4.36 -15.38
N TYR A 304 17.56 -3.18 -14.74
CA TYR A 304 17.51 -1.90 -15.46
C TYR A 304 18.64 -1.78 -16.49
N LYS A 305 19.90 -2.03 -16.09
CA LYS A 305 21.04 -1.89 -17.01
C LYS A 305 20.95 -2.84 -18.19
N PHE A 306 20.36 -4.03 -18.03
CA PHE A 306 20.14 -4.96 -19.13
C PHE A 306 19.05 -4.45 -20.06
N LEU A 307 17.89 -4.05 -19.51
CA LEU A 307 16.79 -3.50 -20.28
C LEU A 307 17.14 -2.21 -21.01
N GLU A 308 18.00 -1.37 -20.44
CA GLU A 308 18.54 -0.17 -21.10
C GLU A 308 19.31 -0.55 -22.38
N ARG A 309 20.17 -1.58 -22.33
CA ARG A 309 20.89 -2.09 -23.51
C ARG A 309 19.95 -2.72 -24.53
N VAL A 310 18.98 -3.50 -24.07
CA VAL A 310 17.96 -4.15 -24.90
C VAL A 310 17.10 -3.12 -25.63
N GLN A 311 16.58 -2.10 -24.95
CA GLN A 311 15.78 -1.06 -25.60
C GLN A 311 16.63 -0.27 -26.60
N ASN A 312 17.89 0.07 -26.28
CA ASN A 312 18.75 0.80 -27.21
C ASN A 312 18.99 0.03 -28.52
N ALA A 313 18.93 -1.30 -28.49
CA ALA A 313 19.09 -2.16 -29.66
C ALA A 313 17.77 -2.41 -30.42
N PHE A 314 16.63 -2.49 -29.72
CA PHE A 314 15.38 -3.04 -30.26
C PHE A 314 14.14 -2.13 -30.14
N ALA A 315 14.23 -0.94 -29.54
CA ALA A 315 13.09 -0.01 -29.44
C ALA A 315 12.70 0.62 -30.80
N ASN A 316 13.69 0.96 -31.63
CA ASN A 316 13.50 1.57 -32.96
C ASN A 316 13.91 0.61 -34.08
N ALA A 317 13.48 -0.65 -34.01
CA ALA A 317 13.99 -1.66 -34.95
C ALA A 317 13.39 -1.51 -36.36
N THR A 318 14.26 -1.24 -37.33
CA THR A 318 13.96 -1.25 -38.76
C THR A 318 14.14 -2.63 -39.40
N GLU A 319 14.77 -3.60 -38.72
CA GLU A 319 14.95 -4.99 -39.19
C GLU A 319 14.94 -6.03 -38.05
N GLY A 320 14.12 -7.08 -38.21
CA GLY A 320 14.21 -8.37 -37.49
C GLY A 320 13.33 -8.54 -36.25
N PHE A 321 13.48 -7.70 -35.23
CA PHE A 321 12.79 -7.83 -33.94
C PHE A 321 12.50 -6.47 -33.31
N SER A 322 11.26 -6.23 -32.88
CA SER A 322 10.83 -4.99 -32.22
C SER A 322 10.37 -5.27 -30.78
N LEU A 323 10.95 -4.55 -29.82
CA LEU A 323 10.70 -4.79 -28.39
C LEU A 323 9.25 -4.46 -27.99
N PHE A 324 8.73 -3.34 -28.47
CA PHE A 324 7.41 -2.78 -28.12
C PHE A 324 6.37 -3.04 -29.21
N SER A 325 6.50 -4.14 -29.95
CA SER A 325 5.49 -4.56 -30.93
C SER A 325 5.14 -6.04 -30.73
N SER A 326 3.85 -6.33 -30.79
CA SER A 326 3.31 -7.68 -30.57
C SER A 326 2.62 -8.27 -31.79
N VAL A 327 2.70 -7.61 -32.95
CA VAL A 327 2.04 -7.98 -34.21
C VAL A 327 2.28 -9.44 -34.62
N ASN A 328 3.46 -9.99 -34.32
CA ASN A 328 3.85 -11.35 -34.71
C ASN A 328 3.46 -12.44 -33.68
N TYR A 329 2.81 -12.07 -32.58
CA TYR A 329 2.56 -12.98 -31.44
C TYR A 329 1.08 -13.29 -31.20
N GLY A 330 0.20 -12.89 -32.13
CA GLY A 330 -1.22 -13.24 -32.12
C GLY A 330 -2.09 -12.49 -31.11
N GLN A 331 -1.50 -11.65 -30.26
CA GLN A 331 -2.19 -10.81 -29.29
C GLN A 331 -1.40 -9.51 -29.05
N PRO A 332 -2.06 -8.41 -28.64
CA PRO A 332 -1.38 -7.15 -28.30
C PRO A 332 -0.65 -7.24 -26.94
N ASP A 333 0.20 -6.24 -26.67
CA ASP A 333 0.82 -5.99 -25.35
C ASP A 333 1.60 -7.19 -24.76
N VAL A 334 2.33 -7.93 -25.60
CA VAL A 334 3.12 -9.09 -25.20
C VAL A 334 4.46 -8.63 -24.60
N LEU A 335 4.76 -9.02 -23.35
CA LEU A 335 5.88 -8.59 -22.49
C LEU A 335 5.87 -7.13 -22.06
N PHE A 336 5.63 -6.21 -22.98
CA PHE A 336 5.52 -4.77 -22.76
C PHE A 336 4.35 -4.26 -23.60
N SER A 337 3.77 -3.12 -23.22
CA SER A 337 2.71 -2.56 -24.04
C SER A 337 3.19 -2.20 -25.44
N ASP A 338 2.31 -2.34 -26.43
CA ASP A 338 2.59 -1.87 -27.79
C ASP A 338 2.63 -0.32 -27.85
N PHE A 339 2.13 0.35 -26.82
CA PHE A 339 2.22 1.81 -26.67
C PHE A 339 3.53 2.28 -26.02
N THR A 340 4.39 1.36 -25.53
CA THR A 340 5.66 1.76 -24.92
C THR A 340 6.55 2.46 -25.94
N ARG A 341 6.98 3.69 -25.62
CA ARG A 341 7.99 4.44 -26.38
C ARG A 341 9.37 4.32 -25.75
N LYS A 342 9.42 4.20 -24.43
CA LYS A 342 10.68 4.14 -23.68
C LYS A 342 10.51 3.37 -22.38
N LEU A 343 11.57 2.69 -21.97
CA LEU A 343 11.72 2.14 -20.62
C LEU A 343 12.49 3.13 -19.75
N LEU A 344 11.89 3.55 -18.64
CA LEU A 344 12.41 4.53 -17.69
C LEU A 344 12.99 3.83 -16.46
N ARG A 345 14.10 4.34 -15.93
CA ARG A 345 14.65 3.88 -14.65
C ARG A 345 13.76 4.32 -13.50
N VAL A 346 13.36 3.39 -12.63
CA VAL A 346 12.65 3.71 -11.40
C VAL A 346 13.65 3.74 -10.23
N MET A 347 13.85 4.93 -9.65
CA MET A 347 14.76 5.13 -8.51
C MET A 347 14.08 4.92 -7.15
N GLY A 348 12.78 5.17 -7.06
CA GLY A 348 12.00 5.03 -5.83
C GLY A 348 11.45 3.61 -5.63
N THR A 349 10.51 3.48 -4.71
CA THR A 349 9.80 2.22 -4.40
C THR A 349 8.57 2.03 -5.29
N TYR A 350 7.97 0.85 -5.23
CA TYR A 350 6.68 0.56 -5.87
C TYR A 350 5.60 1.59 -5.51
N THR A 351 5.50 2.02 -4.24
CA THR A 351 4.54 3.07 -3.82
C THR A 351 4.82 4.44 -4.45
N SER A 352 6.09 4.77 -4.70
CA SER A 352 6.44 6.01 -5.39
C SER A 352 6.13 5.96 -6.88
N TRP A 353 6.24 4.77 -7.49
CA TRP A 353 5.84 4.53 -8.88
C TRP A 353 4.31 4.60 -9.05
N LEU A 354 3.58 3.95 -8.14
CA LEU A 354 2.12 3.99 -8.10
C LEU A 354 1.58 5.39 -7.80
N GLY A 355 2.33 6.19 -7.05
CA GLY A 355 1.88 7.50 -6.58
C GLY A 355 0.92 7.39 -5.39
N SER A 356 0.86 8.45 -4.59
CA SER A 356 0.09 8.46 -3.34
C SER A 356 -1.42 8.34 -3.58
N SER A 357 -1.94 8.99 -4.62
CA SER A 357 -3.36 8.96 -4.97
C SER A 357 -3.81 7.52 -5.24
N TYR A 358 -3.17 6.84 -6.19
CA TYR A 358 -3.52 5.47 -6.56
C TYR A 358 -3.21 4.45 -5.45
N THR A 359 -2.10 4.62 -4.74
CA THR A 359 -1.79 3.77 -3.57
C THR A 359 -2.88 3.86 -2.50
N THR A 360 -3.51 5.03 -2.33
CA THR A 360 -4.61 5.21 -1.38
C THR A 360 -5.87 4.48 -1.85
N ILE A 361 -6.18 4.53 -3.15
CA ILE A 361 -7.25 3.72 -3.76
C ILE A 361 -7.07 2.23 -3.48
N LEU A 362 -5.87 1.70 -3.74
CA LEU A 362 -5.57 0.27 -3.58
C LEU A 362 -5.67 -0.22 -2.13
N LYS A 363 -5.38 0.65 -1.15
CA LYS A 363 -5.52 0.33 0.28
C LYS A 363 -6.94 -0.02 0.69
N ALA A 364 -7.94 0.48 -0.02
CA ALA A 364 -9.33 0.12 0.22
C ALA A 364 -9.60 -1.39 0.07
N PHE A 365 -8.77 -2.09 -0.73
CA PHE A 365 -8.91 -3.52 -1.03
C PHE A 365 -7.96 -4.42 -0.23
N GLU A 366 -7.17 -3.88 0.72
CA GLU A 366 -6.22 -4.69 1.51
C GLU A 366 -6.89 -5.82 2.30
N CYS A 367 -8.18 -5.70 2.59
CA CYS A 367 -8.93 -6.73 3.28
C CYS A 367 -9.14 -7.98 2.39
N GLU A 368 -9.18 -7.86 1.05
CA GLU A 368 -9.12 -9.02 0.14
C GLU A 368 -7.79 -9.78 0.29
N GLY A 369 -6.76 -9.08 0.79
CA GLY A 369 -5.40 -9.55 1.04
C GLY A 369 -5.25 -10.58 2.16
N THR A 370 -6.31 -11.27 2.60
CA THR A 370 -6.21 -12.49 3.42
C THR A 370 -5.23 -13.51 2.80
N VAL A 371 -5.06 -13.48 1.47
CA VAL A 371 -4.03 -14.24 0.71
C VAL A 371 -2.59 -13.83 1.08
N CYS A 372 -2.36 -12.55 1.38
CA CYS A 372 -1.06 -12.02 1.78
C CYS A 372 -0.75 -12.32 3.26
N VAL A 373 -1.79 -12.38 4.10
CA VAL A 373 -1.67 -12.78 5.51
C VAL A 373 -1.28 -14.26 5.62
N ASP A 374 -1.87 -15.16 4.83
CA ASP A 374 -1.52 -16.60 4.87
C ASP A 374 -0.11 -16.91 4.37
N LEU A 375 0.41 -16.13 3.42
CA LEU A 375 1.81 -16.23 2.96
C LEU A 375 2.81 -15.78 4.02
N MET A 376 2.46 -14.75 4.80
CA MET A 376 3.26 -14.29 5.96
C MET A 376 3.14 -15.27 7.15
N ARG A 377 2.01 -15.97 7.28
CA ARG A 377 1.72 -16.91 8.37
C ARG A 377 2.31 -18.31 8.16
N LYS A 378 2.50 -18.75 6.90
CA LYS A 378 3.13 -20.04 6.57
C LYS A 378 4.66 -20.11 6.79
N GLU A 379 5.31 -19.00 7.11
CA GLU A 379 6.75 -18.93 7.44
C GLU A 379 7.02 -18.87 8.96
N GLU A 380 6.04 -19.21 9.81
CA GLU A 380 6.19 -19.22 11.27
C GLU A 380 6.92 -20.50 11.78
N THR A 381 8.13 -20.34 12.34
CA THR A 381 8.71 -21.35 13.24
C THR A 381 8.78 -20.78 14.66
N THR A 382 8.01 -21.34 15.59
CA THR A 382 7.99 -20.92 17.00
C THR A 382 9.28 -21.40 17.70
N VAL A 383 10.05 -20.48 18.28
CA VAL A 383 11.19 -20.81 19.16
C VAL A 383 10.89 -20.27 20.56
N SER A 384 10.83 -21.11 21.58
CA SER A 384 10.62 -20.66 22.97
C SER A 384 11.97 -20.33 23.63
N VAL A 385 12.07 -19.18 24.33
CA VAL A 385 13.29 -18.76 25.04
C VAL A 385 12.92 -18.34 26.46
N SER A 386 13.25 -19.19 27.44
CA SER A 386 12.97 -18.96 28.85
C SER A 386 13.97 -17.96 29.46
N LEU A 387 13.48 -16.84 30.01
CA LEU A 387 14.28 -15.82 30.69
C LEU A 387 13.91 -15.75 32.17
N THR A 388 14.90 -15.92 33.06
CA THR A 388 14.69 -15.79 34.52
C THR A 388 15.11 -14.39 34.96
N ILE A 389 14.18 -13.57 35.47
CA ILE A 389 14.46 -12.19 35.90
C ILE A 389 14.45 -12.11 37.44
N PRO A 390 15.50 -11.58 38.09
CA PRO A 390 15.50 -11.35 39.55
C PRO A 390 14.53 -10.23 39.97
N GLU A 391 13.84 -10.40 41.10
CA GLU A 391 12.77 -9.51 41.62
C GLU A 391 13.13 -8.01 41.69
N ALA A 392 14.41 -7.66 41.80
CA ALA A 392 14.86 -6.28 41.91
C ALA A 392 14.64 -5.42 40.65
N LEU A 393 14.38 -6.02 39.48
CA LEU A 393 14.07 -5.28 38.25
C LEU A 393 12.58 -4.93 38.08
N CYS A 394 11.68 -5.51 38.89
CA CYS A 394 10.24 -5.29 38.71
C CYS A 394 9.80 -3.87 39.16
N VAL A 395 10.55 -3.22 40.05
CA VAL A 395 10.16 -1.93 40.67
C VAL A 395 10.61 -0.70 39.88
N LYS A 396 11.48 -0.82 38.85
CA LYS A 396 11.98 0.32 38.07
C LYS A 396 11.35 0.52 36.68
N CYS A 397 10.49 -0.39 36.22
CA CYS A 397 9.69 -0.18 35.01
C CYS A 397 8.49 0.76 35.22
N ALA A 398 8.14 1.09 36.47
CA ALA A 398 6.94 1.86 36.81
C ALA A 398 7.03 3.38 36.56
N THR A 399 8.16 3.92 36.06
CA THR A 399 8.37 5.38 35.90
C THR A 399 8.75 5.82 34.48
N LEU A 400 8.64 4.95 33.48
CA LEU A 400 8.89 5.30 32.07
C LEU A 400 7.71 4.85 31.20
N ASN A 401 6.95 5.83 30.71
CA ASN A 401 5.92 5.74 29.67
C ASN A 401 4.77 4.73 29.86
N ALA A 402 3.57 5.25 30.10
CA ALA A 402 2.36 4.48 30.44
C ALA A 402 1.79 3.61 29.30
N SER A 403 2.30 3.69 28.06
CA SER A 403 1.83 2.86 26.96
C SER A 403 2.42 1.43 26.94
N LEU A 404 3.45 1.14 27.74
CA LEU A 404 4.06 -0.20 27.83
C LEU A 404 3.65 -0.96 29.11
N CYS A 405 3.13 -0.27 30.12
CA CYS A 405 2.74 -0.90 31.39
C CYS A 405 1.35 -1.57 31.34
N PHE A 406 0.46 -1.20 30.41
CA PHE A 406 -0.86 -1.83 30.31
C PHE A 406 -0.79 -3.28 29.80
N VAL A 407 0.31 -3.64 29.13
CA VAL A 407 0.58 -5.01 28.63
C VAL A 407 1.23 -5.90 29.71
N LEU A 408 1.69 -5.34 30.83
CA LEU A 408 2.51 -6.08 31.82
C LEU A 408 1.80 -6.42 33.13
N ASN A 409 0.53 -6.06 33.31
CA ASN A 409 -0.13 -6.20 34.62
C ASN A 409 -1.52 -6.85 34.58
N ASN A 410 -1.67 -7.95 33.82
CA ASN A 410 -2.84 -8.82 33.93
C ASN A 410 -2.39 -10.28 34.16
N ASN A 411 -2.29 -10.70 35.43
CA ASN A 411 -3.13 -11.80 35.93
C ASN A 411 -2.97 -12.05 37.44
N LYS A 412 -4.15 -12.16 38.07
CA LYS A 412 -4.54 -12.53 39.45
C LYS A 412 -3.44 -12.67 40.52
N ALA A 413 -3.53 -11.76 41.50
CA ALA A 413 -3.12 -12.01 42.86
C ALA A 413 -4.07 -13.04 43.50
N GLY A 414 -3.52 -14.18 43.90
CA GLY A 414 -4.25 -15.22 44.60
C GLY A 414 -3.32 -16.39 44.90
N GLU A 415 -2.46 -16.22 45.91
CA GLU A 415 -2.08 -17.20 46.93
C GLU A 415 -0.76 -16.81 47.61
N SER A 416 -0.81 -16.75 48.93
CA SER A 416 0.34 -16.60 49.82
C SER A 416 1.21 -17.84 49.75
N HIS A 417 2.52 -17.69 49.51
CA HIS A 417 3.63 -18.36 50.17
C HIS A 417 4.91 -18.13 49.34
N ALA A 418 6.02 -17.87 50.03
CA ALA A 418 7.32 -17.60 49.44
C ALA A 418 7.84 -18.80 48.62
N ALA A 419 7.80 -18.70 47.29
CA ALA A 419 8.48 -19.62 46.38
C ALA A 419 8.97 -18.85 45.14
N LYS A 420 10.24 -19.06 44.75
CA LYS A 420 10.87 -18.50 43.54
C LYS A 420 9.98 -18.71 42.32
N MET A 421 9.43 -17.63 41.75
CA MET A 421 8.74 -17.68 40.47
C MET A 421 9.76 -17.72 39.32
N THR A 422 9.90 -18.88 38.68
CA THR A 422 10.57 -18.99 37.37
C THR A 422 9.53 -18.71 36.30
N LYS A 423 9.59 -17.55 35.63
CA LYS A 423 8.74 -17.24 34.47
C LYS A 423 9.40 -17.77 33.19
N VAL A 424 8.70 -18.61 32.45
CA VAL A 424 9.10 -19.06 31.11
C VAL A 424 8.48 -18.09 30.10
N PHE A 425 9.32 -17.50 29.25
CA PHE A 425 8.86 -16.71 28.11
C PHE A 425 8.96 -17.58 26.84
N SER A 426 7.97 -17.47 25.95
CA SER A 426 8.05 -18.02 24.60
C SER A 426 8.20 -16.84 23.64
N LEU A 427 9.23 -16.87 22.80
CA LEU A 427 9.64 -15.72 21.99
C LEU A 427 9.62 -16.14 20.52
N THR A 428 8.45 -16.10 19.90
CA THR A 428 8.26 -16.47 18.50
C THR A 428 9.18 -15.63 17.60
N LEU A 429 10.18 -16.26 16.99
CA LEU A 429 11.16 -15.61 16.11
C LEU A 429 10.86 -16.02 14.66
N PHE A 430 10.64 -15.03 13.80
CA PHE A 430 10.44 -15.22 12.36
C PHE A 430 11.80 -15.45 11.67
N LYS A 431 11.94 -16.53 10.88
CA LYS A 431 13.19 -16.93 10.21
C LYS A 431 13.25 -16.35 8.79
N PRO A 432 14.42 -15.90 8.32
CA PRO A 432 14.96 -16.44 7.08
C PRO A 432 16.40 -16.94 7.28
N GLU A 433 16.76 -17.94 6.48
CA GLU A 433 17.98 -18.73 6.64
C GLU A 433 19.24 -17.88 6.41
N SER A 434 19.96 -17.57 7.49
CA SER A 434 21.31 -17.05 7.38
C SER A 434 22.18 -17.58 8.51
N THR A 435 23.45 -17.83 8.18
CA THR A 435 24.55 -18.19 9.11
C THR A 435 24.75 -17.18 10.26
N LEU A 436 24.08 -16.02 10.20
CA LEU A 436 23.99 -15.00 11.24
C LEU A 436 23.14 -15.46 12.45
N MET A 437 22.06 -16.21 12.22
CA MET A 437 21.17 -16.70 13.28
C MET A 437 21.79 -17.85 14.08
N GLU A 438 22.61 -18.70 13.44
CA GLU A 438 23.44 -19.71 14.11
C GLU A 438 24.46 -19.06 15.08
N ARG A 439 25.00 -17.88 14.71
CA ARG A 439 25.92 -17.08 15.53
C ARG A 439 25.19 -16.36 16.67
N LEU A 440 23.97 -15.88 16.43
CA LEU A 440 23.09 -15.32 17.47
C LEU A 440 22.67 -16.40 18.50
N ARG A 441 22.35 -17.62 18.04
CA ARG A 441 22.05 -18.79 18.88
C ARG A 441 23.19 -19.15 19.83
N LYS A 442 24.45 -19.15 19.36
CA LYS A 442 25.64 -19.36 20.21
C LYS A 442 25.96 -18.18 21.13
N LYS A 443 25.66 -16.94 20.73
CA LYS A 443 25.92 -15.74 21.54
C LYS A 443 24.91 -15.52 22.66
N LEU A 444 23.66 -15.94 22.50
CA LEU A 444 22.61 -15.84 23.52
C LEU A 444 22.77 -16.85 24.68
N GLN A 445 23.55 -17.93 24.49
CA GLN A 445 23.86 -18.89 25.56
C GLN A 445 24.93 -18.42 26.56
N LEU A 446 25.61 -17.29 26.30
CA LEU A 446 26.78 -16.83 27.07
C LEU A 446 26.57 -15.48 27.80
N LEU A 447 25.33 -15.01 27.96
CA LEU A 447 25.04 -13.78 28.71
C LEU A 447 25.07 -14.07 30.22
N ASP A 448 26.24 -13.85 30.83
CA ASP A 448 26.38 -13.66 32.28
C ASP A 448 26.04 -12.21 32.65
N VAL A 449 25.20 -12.03 33.67
CA VAL A 449 24.63 -10.73 34.07
C VAL A 449 25.37 -10.23 35.30
N SER A 450 26.58 -9.70 35.10
CA SER A 450 27.28 -8.96 36.15
C SER A 450 28.17 -7.88 35.56
N GLU A 451 27.61 -6.70 35.28
CA GLU A 451 28.36 -5.43 35.31
C GLU A 451 27.42 -4.26 34.98
N CYS A 452 26.79 -3.71 36.03
CA CYS A 452 26.28 -2.34 36.02
C CYS A 452 26.05 -1.87 37.45
N THR A 453 27.14 -1.71 38.19
CA THR A 453 27.17 -0.95 39.43
C THR A 453 27.77 0.44 39.18
N THR A 454 27.16 1.41 39.88
CA THR A 454 27.64 2.78 40.17
C THR A 454 27.54 3.85 39.09
N LEU A 455 26.48 4.67 39.20
CA LEU A 455 26.67 6.12 39.31
C LEU A 455 25.50 6.74 40.08
N SER A 456 25.89 7.36 41.20
CA SER A 456 25.06 7.99 42.24
C SER A 456 24.36 9.24 41.72
N LEU A 457 23.05 9.38 41.95
CA LEU A 457 22.36 10.67 41.90
C LEU A 457 21.71 10.98 43.25
N ARG A 458 22.20 12.07 43.83
CA ARG A 458 21.72 12.72 45.06
C ARG A 458 20.21 12.95 45.00
N LYS A 459 19.53 12.61 46.09
CA LYS A 459 18.17 13.07 46.40
C LYS A 459 18.12 14.61 46.39
N LYS A 460 17.26 15.19 45.54
CA LYS A 460 16.72 16.54 45.75
C LYS A 460 15.20 16.47 45.64
N SER A 461 14.55 16.63 46.79
CA SER A 461 13.14 16.98 46.94
C SER A 461 12.85 18.26 46.15
N TRP A 462 11.80 18.27 45.33
CA TRP A 462 11.26 19.51 44.72
C TRP A 462 9.81 19.71 45.17
N SER A 463 9.59 20.80 45.89
CA SER A 463 8.32 21.26 46.44
C SER A 463 7.56 22.20 45.50
N LYS A 464 6.23 22.18 45.63
CA LYS A 464 5.18 23.21 45.44
C LYS A 464 5.52 24.47 44.61
N HIS A 465 4.63 24.74 43.64
CA HIS A 465 4.55 25.86 42.69
C HIS A 465 5.44 25.77 41.46
N LYS A 466 4.96 25.00 40.47
CA LYS A 466 5.26 25.25 39.06
C LYS A 466 4.06 26.00 38.50
N ASP A 467 4.28 27.16 37.87
CA ASP A 467 3.21 27.86 37.15
C ASP A 467 2.76 26.98 35.99
N LEU A 468 1.47 26.63 36.00
CA LEU A 468 0.86 25.83 34.95
C LEU A 468 0.78 26.66 33.66
N SER A 469 1.06 26.04 32.51
CA SER A 469 0.96 26.72 31.22
C SER A 469 -0.50 27.04 30.89
N GLU A 470 -0.75 27.98 29.97
CA GLU A 470 -2.12 28.28 29.53
C GLU A 470 -2.81 27.06 28.90
N PHE A 471 -2.03 26.18 28.28
CA PHE A 471 -2.52 24.90 27.77
C PHE A 471 -2.99 23.98 28.91
N ASP A 472 -2.21 23.86 29.98
CA ASP A 472 -2.56 23.04 31.16
C ASP A 472 -3.80 23.58 31.88
N LYS A 473 -3.94 24.91 31.96
CA LYS A 473 -5.15 25.56 32.49
C LYS A 473 -6.37 25.28 31.61
N GLY A 474 -6.20 25.31 30.28
CA GLY A 474 -7.24 24.97 29.33
C GLY A 474 -7.71 23.52 29.46
N GLN A 475 -6.78 22.58 29.64
CA GLN A 475 -7.07 21.17 29.91
C GLN A 475 -7.86 20.97 31.21
N ILE A 476 -7.49 21.70 32.28
CA ILE A 476 -8.22 21.69 33.56
C ILE A 476 -9.67 22.15 33.37
N VAL A 477 -9.89 23.26 32.66
CA VAL A 477 -11.23 23.82 32.46
C VAL A 477 -12.10 22.89 31.62
N MET A 478 -11.55 22.34 30.54
CA MET A 478 -12.28 21.44 29.65
C MET A 478 -12.66 20.14 30.37
N ALA A 479 -11.72 19.49 31.05
CA ALA A 479 -11.98 18.24 31.78
C ALA A 479 -13.04 18.43 32.88
N ARG A 480 -13.04 19.58 33.55
CA ARG A 480 -14.06 19.91 34.57
C ARG A 480 -15.42 20.24 33.96
N ARG A 481 -15.49 20.89 32.80
CA ARG A 481 -16.75 21.12 32.06
C ARG A 481 -17.36 19.81 31.53
N LEU A 482 -16.51 18.83 31.20
CA LEU A 482 -16.92 17.46 30.84
C LEU A 482 -17.27 16.57 32.05
N GLY A 483 -17.41 17.15 33.25
CA GLY A 483 -17.87 16.43 34.44
C GLY A 483 -16.83 15.55 35.14
N GLN A 484 -15.56 15.55 34.73
CA GLN A 484 -14.53 14.75 35.40
C GLN A 484 -14.25 15.22 36.82
N SER A 485 -13.95 14.30 37.75
CA SER A 485 -13.64 14.64 39.15
C SER A 485 -12.31 15.39 39.29
N ILE A 486 -12.19 16.26 40.31
CA ILE A 486 -10.98 17.05 40.60
C ILE A 486 -9.73 16.14 40.67
N SER A 487 -9.87 14.95 41.26
CA SER A 487 -8.78 13.98 41.37
C SER A 487 -8.34 13.43 40.02
N LYS A 488 -9.28 13.12 39.11
CA LYS A 488 -8.97 12.67 37.76
C LYS A 488 -8.34 13.78 36.93
N THR A 489 -8.86 15.00 37.00
CA THR A 489 -8.29 16.16 36.29
C THR A 489 -6.88 16.50 36.79
N ALA A 490 -6.62 16.41 38.10
CA ALA A 490 -5.30 16.66 38.67
C ALA A 490 -4.26 15.62 38.19
N ALA A 491 -4.66 14.35 38.11
CA ALA A 491 -3.81 13.28 37.59
C ALA A 491 -3.55 13.45 36.09
N LEU A 492 -4.57 13.82 35.31
CA LEU A 492 -4.47 14.06 33.87
C LEU A 492 -3.44 15.15 33.53
N VAL A 493 -3.48 16.25 34.27
CA VAL A 493 -2.60 17.42 34.02
C VAL A 493 -1.29 17.34 34.83
N GLY A 494 -1.14 16.34 35.69
CA GLY A 494 0.05 16.19 36.53
C GLY A 494 0.21 17.32 37.55
N CYS A 495 -0.88 17.86 38.08
CA CYS A 495 -0.89 18.98 39.02
C CYS A 495 -1.60 18.65 40.34
N SER A 496 -1.55 19.56 41.32
CA SER A 496 -2.23 19.34 42.61
C SER A 496 -3.75 19.50 42.47
N ARG A 497 -4.52 18.74 43.27
CA ARG A 497 -5.99 18.89 43.35
C ARG A 497 -6.41 20.33 43.70
N SER A 498 -5.62 21.01 44.52
CA SER A 498 -5.82 22.42 44.90
C SER A 498 -5.67 23.37 43.71
N ALA A 499 -4.72 23.11 42.80
CA ALA A 499 -4.51 23.90 41.59
C ALA A 499 -5.70 23.77 40.61
N VAL A 500 -6.23 22.56 40.46
CA VAL A 500 -7.46 22.30 39.67
C VAL A 500 -8.64 23.11 40.18
N VAL A 501 -8.86 23.13 41.51
CA VAL A 501 -9.96 23.89 42.13
C VAL A 501 -9.75 25.40 41.94
N SER A 502 -8.53 25.91 42.21
CA SER A 502 -8.23 27.33 42.09
C SER A 502 -8.38 27.86 40.66
N ILE A 503 -7.90 27.12 39.65
CA ILE A 503 -7.96 27.53 38.25
C ILE A 503 -9.38 27.47 37.72
N TYR A 504 -10.12 26.40 38.06
CA TYR A 504 -11.50 26.27 37.62
C TYR A 504 -12.41 27.33 38.25
N GLN A 505 -12.23 27.65 39.53
CA GLN A 505 -12.95 28.74 40.20
C GLN A 505 -12.60 30.11 39.62
N LYS A 506 -11.33 30.34 39.26
CA LYS A 506 -10.89 31.59 38.64
C LYS A 506 -11.53 31.78 37.26
N CYS A 507 -11.54 30.74 36.43
CA CYS A 507 -12.20 30.74 35.11
C CYS A 507 -13.73 30.86 35.20
N SER A 508 -14.35 30.28 36.24
CA SER A 508 -15.80 30.43 36.50
C SER A 508 -16.19 31.84 36.94
N LYS A 509 -15.27 32.61 37.54
CA LYS A 509 -15.49 34.01 37.94
C LYS A 509 -15.14 35.00 36.82
N GLU A 510 -14.21 34.66 35.95
CA GLU A 510 -13.78 35.46 34.78
C GLU A 510 -14.67 35.23 33.53
N GLY A 511 -15.68 34.35 33.62
CA GLY A 511 -16.61 34.00 32.54
C GLY A 511 -17.66 35.05 32.16
N ALA A 512 -17.55 36.29 32.64
CA ALA A 512 -18.37 37.41 32.18
C ALA A 512 -17.48 38.65 32.03
N VAL A 513 -16.89 38.83 30.85
CA VAL A 513 -16.83 40.09 30.07
C VAL A 513 -15.90 39.89 28.85
N VAL A 514 -16.46 40.28 27.71
CA VAL A 514 -15.91 40.36 26.34
C VAL A 514 -14.54 41.04 26.28
N ASN A 515 -13.60 40.53 25.45
CA ASN A 515 -12.88 41.43 24.54
C ASN A 515 -12.27 40.78 23.29
N ARG A 516 -12.65 41.40 22.16
CA ARG A 516 -12.14 41.32 20.79
C ARG A 516 -10.62 41.53 20.73
N ARG A 517 -9.94 40.80 19.83
CA ARG A 517 -8.99 41.38 18.86
C ARG A 517 -8.70 40.40 17.70
N GLN A 518 -9.25 40.80 16.54
CA GLN A 518 -8.90 40.60 15.13
C GLN A 518 -7.87 39.52 14.72
N GLY A 519 -8.31 38.63 13.81
CA GLY A 519 -7.44 38.00 12.80
C GLY A 519 -7.62 36.49 12.65
N HIS A 520 -8.31 36.07 11.58
CA HIS A 520 -8.47 34.71 11.03
C HIS A 520 -9.38 33.71 11.78
N GLU A 521 -10.58 33.55 11.22
CA GLU A 521 -11.55 32.49 11.54
C GLU A 521 -11.10 31.13 11.03
N ARG A 522 -11.08 30.13 11.93
CA ARG A 522 -11.44 28.75 11.58
C ARG A 522 -12.30 28.17 12.69
N THR A 523 -13.56 27.95 12.36
CA THR A 523 -14.60 27.35 13.20
C THR A 523 -14.27 25.87 13.45
N ARG A 524 -14.39 25.41 14.71
CA ARG A 524 -14.31 23.98 15.07
C ARG A 524 -15.71 23.36 15.03
N LEU A 525 -15.83 22.24 14.33
CA LEU A 525 -16.89 21.26 14.50
C LEU A 525 -16.54 20.35 15.69
N ILE A 526 -17.47 20.22 16.63
CA ILE A 526 -17.52 19.14 17.62
C ILE A 526 -18.93 18.58 17.55
N ASP A 527 -19.04 17.33 17.13
CA ASP A 527 -20.01 16.31 17.56
C ASP A 527 -19.21 15.01 17.40
N GLY A 528 -19.13 14.04 18.31
CA GLY A 528 -20.05 13.54 19.32
C GLY A 528 -19.91 12.03 19.21
N TRP A 529 -19.22 11.35 20.14
CA TRP A 529 -19.14 9.88 20.15
C TRP A 529 -19.48 9.35 21.55
N PRO A 530 -20.27 8.26 21.66
CA PRO A 530 -20.93 7.85 22.88
C PRO A 530 -20.02 7.08 23.83
N VAL A 531 -20.39 7.17 25.09
CA VAL A 531 -19.85 6.42 26.21
C VAL A 531 -20.25 4.95 26.08
N TRP A 532 -19.27 4.05 26.05
CA TRP A 532 -19.49 2.61 26.24
C TRP A 532 -18.92 2.19 27.59
N SER A 533 -19.71 1.40 28.31
CA SER A 533 -19.44 0.85 29.63
C SER A 533 -19.41 -0.68 29.52
N ASP A 534 -18.38 -1.30 30.09
CA ASP A 534 -18.23 -2.73 30.47
C ASP A 534 -17.73 -3.76 29.42
N PRO A 535 -17.17 -4.94 29.83
CA PRO A 535 -15.72 -5.15 29.86
C PRO A 535 -15.26 -6.45 29.18
N THR A 536 -14.57 -6.36 28.04
CA THR A 536 -13.78 -7.47 27.46
C THR A 536 -12.53 -6.91 26.79
N ASP A 537 -11.60 -6.41 27.60
CA ASP A 537 -10.43 -5.64 27.14
C ASP A 537 -9.15 -6.48 26.97
N GLU A 538 -9.26 -7.80 26.79
CA GLU A 538 -8.10 -8.70 26.78
C GLU A 538 -7.46 -8.97 25.40
N ILE A 539 -7.86 -8.31 24.30
CA ILE A 539 -7.37 -8.67 22.94
C ILE A 539 -6.95 -7.48 22.04
N LEU A 540 -7.23 -6.22 22.41
CA LEU A 540 -6.97 -5.09 21.49
C LEU A 540 -5.48 -4.69 21.38
N GLY A 541 -4.72 -4.74 22.48
CA GLY A 541 -3.32 -4.26 22.52
C GLY A 541 -2.34 -5.12 21.72
N ASP A 542 -2.50 -6.44 21.78
CA ASP A 542 -1.64 -7.39 21.07
C ASP A 542 -1.87 -7.34 19.56
N ARG A 543 -3.12 -7.15 19.14
CA ARG A 543 -3.51 -6.95 17.73
C ARG A 543 -3.01 -5.61 17.18
N ALA A 544 -3.05 -4.54 17.99
CA ALA A 544 -2.50 -3.25 17.60
C ALA A 544 -0.97 -3.30 17.45
N PHE A 545 -0.26 -4.00 18.32
CA PHE A 545 1.21 -4.11 18.24
C PHE A 545 1.66 -4.95 17.04
N SER A 546 1.01 -6.07 16.73
CA SER A 546 1.35 -6.90 15.56
C SER A 546 1.17 -6.18 14.23
N VAL A 547 0.28 -5.19 14.17
CA VAL A 547 0.01 -4.40 12.96
C VAL A 547 0.90 -3.16 12.89
N VAL A 548 1.11 -2.47 14.02
CA VAL A 548 1.78 -1.17 14.04
C VAL A 548 3.30 -1.31 14.17
N ALA A 549 3.82 -2.32 14.87
CA ALA A 549 5.25 -2.47 15.09
C ALA A 549 6.06 -2.74 13.80
N PRO A 550 5.60 -3.58 12.85
CA PRO A 550 6.31 -3.78 11.58
C PRO A 550 6.32 -2.52 10.71
N ARG A 551 5.20 -1.78 10.70
CA ARG A 551 5.08 -0.49 9.99
C ARG A 551 6.06 0.54 10.58
N LEU A 552 6.06 0.72 11.90
CA LEU A 552 6.98 1.62 12.59
C LEU A 552 8.45 1.21 12.42
N TRP A 553 8.75 -0.09 12.36
CA TRP A 553 10.10 -0.58 12.09
C TRP A 553 10.54 -0.25 10.66
N ASN A 554 9.70 -0.53 9.68
CA ASN A 554 10.01 -0.31 8.26
C ASN A 554 10.14 1.18 7.91
N ASP A 555 9.45 2.05 8.64
CA ASP A 555 9.57 3.51 8.52
C ASP A 555 10.90 4.06 9.07
N LEU A 556 11.73 3.24 9.75
CA LEU A 556 13.05 3.67 10.23
C LEU A 556 14.12 3.61 9.13
N PRO A 557 15.04 4.60 9.08
CA PRO A 557 16.17 4.57 8.15
C PRO A 557 17.03 3.31 8.32
N PHE A 558 17.60 2.84 7.20
CA PHE A 558 18.45 1.65 7.19
C PHE A 558 19.63 1.75 8.17
N SER A 559 20.21 2.95 8.37
CA SER A 559 21.29 3.19 9.34
C SER A 559 20.88 2.93 10.80
N VAL A 560 19.60 3.11 11.12
CA VAL A 560 19.04 2.75 12.42
C VAL A 560 18.81 1.24 12.46
N ARG A 561 18.14 0.67 11.46
CA ARG A 561 17.80 -0.77 11.40
C ARG A 561 19.00 -1.72 11.31
N SER A 562 20.11 -1.27 10.72
CA SER A 562 21.36 -2.05 10.55
C SER A 562 22.35 -1.89 11.72
N SER A 563 21.94 -1.25 12.82
CA SER A 563 22.80 -1.04 13.98
C SER A 563 23.31 -2.36 14.56
N THR A 564 24.63 -2.46 14.73
CA THR A 564 25.32 -3.70 15.13
C THR A 564 25.23 -4.00 16.63
N SER A 565 24.69 -3.08 17.43
CA SER A 565 24.44 -3.28 18.86
C SER A 565 23.17 -2.52 19.33
N PRO A 566 22.52 -2.98 20.41
CA PRO A 566 21.35 -2.30 20.96
C PRO A 566 21.62 -0.86 21.41
N GLN A 567 22.83 -0.58 21.91
CA GLN A 567 23.25 0.76 22.32
C GLN A 567 23.38 1.70 21.11
N MET A 568 23.96 1.21 20.01
CA MET A 568 24.01 1.96 18.75
C MET A 568 22.63 2.15 18.14
N PHE A 569 21.79 1.13 18.15
CA PHE A 569 20.41 1.22 17.68
C PHE A 569 19.65 2.32 18.41
N LYS A 570 19.71 2.33 19.75
CA LYS A 570 19.06 3.36 20.57
C LYS A 570 19.64 4.76 20.32
N SER A 571 20.95 4.86 20.08
CA SER A 571 21.59 6.13 19.75
C SER A 571 21.13 6.66 18.39
N HIS A 572 21.20 5.83 17.35
CA HIS A 572 20.78 6.19 15.99
C HIS A 572 19.28 6.50 15.90
N LEU A 573 18.45 5.72 16.61
CA LEU A 573 17.01 5.95 16.67
C LEU A 573 16.69 7.29 17.34
N LYS A 574 17.35 7.63 18.45
CA LYS A 574 17.19 8.93 19.11
C LYS A 574 17.58 10.09 18.21
N THR A 575 18.72 9.99 17.51
CA THR A 575 19.16 11.00 16.55
C THR A 575 18.16 11.15 15.41
N CYS A 576 17.65 10.05 14.86
CA CYS A 576 16.66 10.05 13.79
C CYS A 576 15.34 10.72 14.21
N LEU A 577 14.83 10.40 15.40
CA LEU A 577 13.59 11.00 15.93
C LEU A 577 13.78 12.49 16.26
N TYR A 578 14.95 12.88 16.76
CA TYR A 578 15.28 14.27 17.03
C TYR A 578 15.31 15.12 15.74
N LEU A 579 15.97 14.63 14.68
CA LEU A 579 16.02 15.34 13.39
C LEU A 579 14.63 15.49 12.76
N LYS A 580 13.76 14.48 12.92
CA LYS A 580 12.40 14.47 12.37
C LYS A 580 11.47 15.45 13.08
N GLU A 581 11.70 15.72 14.37
CA GLU A 581 10.86 16.61 15.18
C GLU A 581 11.24 18.09 15.03
N PHE A 582 12.51 18.38 14.73
CA PHE A 582 13.05 19.75 14.68
C PHE A 582 13.39 20.24 13.27
N ASP A 583 13.05 19.47 12.23
CA ASP A 583 13.21 19.81 10.80
C ASP A 583 14.61 20.34 10.43
N VAL A 584 15.64 19.78 11.06
CA VAL A 584 17.03 20.19 10.85
C VAL A 584 17.62 19.41 9.67
N VAL A 585 17.78 20.09 8.54
CA VAL A 585 18.49 19.58 7.36
C VAL A 585 20.01 19.70 7.56
N LEU A 586 20.75 18.64 7.26
CA LEU A 586 22.19 18.69 6.97
C LEU A 586 22.42 18.61 5.46
#